data_AF-A0A135U0H7-F1
#
_entry.id   AF-A0A135U0H7-F1
#
_cell.length_a   1.000
_cell.length_b   1.000
_cell.length_c   1.000
_cell.angle_alpha   90.00
_cell.angle_beta   90.00
_cell.angle_gamma   90.00
#
_symmetry.space_group_name_H-M   'P 1'
#
loop_
_entity.id
_entity.type
_entity.pdbx_description
1 polymer ?
#
loop_
_entity_poly.entity_id
_entity_poly.type
_entity_poly.pdbx_seq_one_letter_code
_entity_poly.pdbx_strand_id
1 'polypeptide(L)'
;MLQGSAQNLTQRLAPFINHSRVRQKKSSTGSGTLLQHVVRLTINPKICLSMIVLFVFSAGITAFLLWHYYQDTSIWHRDPATLLGNSKFLSVHPDLASRAAEINGVASGWHHGAFTPLVLKTISRVVFCIFTILLAGSLILTLRHSETSDGLATIGEDGYLHLMWTSFPATIALGVSLYISSYDWSYRDLATIYYLSRATCTSSDIDRSLLDMLGLRALYYSFRYRLWSVTFSQSLALICGLLTSLVSIIFTVEVIPGSTPTQFQQQTWFQLWPQEWDQAYKMKQQTFSSLWTLQEDTKLTYPKNTFDDLVFHDFESIDNLDPSKNLSVAITTSARKVEFQCTRLSEDSYHLSLHYKLVSTGQLTRFYGSIDVDFECPEGGTPFTSTGELDLGENYQTHLFQPRYFSSRLWYVSNPCDPSLNTQANYTTALYPTFVWGQFDPVLDDYTFVTVYHCEQFWAEVDTEINLVFSDGHLAIDT
;
A
#
# COMPACT_ATOMS: atom_id res chain seq x y z
N MET A 1 19.88 -32.47 28.46
CA MET A 1 18.55 -32.46 27.78
C MET A 1 17.56 -31.57 28.51
N LEU A 2 17.32 -31.78 29.81
CA LEU A 2 16.38 -30.97 30.63
C LEU A 2 16.65 -29.46 30.61
N GLN A 3 17.90 -29.02 30.70
CA GLN A 3 18.24 -27.58 30.63
C GLN A 3 17.78 -26.92 29.33
N GLY A 4 18.05 -27.57 28.18
CA GLY A 4 17.62 -27.04 26.88
C GLY A 4 16.11 -27.02 26.72
N SER A 5 15.41 -28.04 27.25
CA SER A 5 13.95 -28.06 27.29
C SER A 5 13.39 -26.94 28.17
N ALA A 6 13.98 -26.71 29.34
CA ALA A 6 13.57 -25.63 30.26
C ALA A 6 13.81 -24.25 29.64
N GLN A 7 14.97 -24.01 29.01
CA GLN A 7 15.26 -22.76 28.31
C GLN A 7 14.28 -22.50 27.17
N ASN A 8 14.02 -23.50 26.31
CA ASN A 8 13.09 -23.36 25.19
C ASN A 8 11.65 -23.14 25.67
N LEU A 9 11.22 -23.88 26.70
CA LEU A 9 9.91 -23.70 27.33
C LEU A 9 9.78 -22.29 27.93
N THR A 10 10.83 -21.80 28.58
CA THR A 10 10.80 -20.48 29.21
C THR A 10 10.82 -19.37 28.16
N GLN A 11 11.59 -19.50 27.07
CA GLN A 11 11.54 -18.55 25.95
C GLN A 11 10.14 -18.46 25.35
N ARG A 12 9.46 -19.60 25.16
CA ARG A 12 8.09 -19.63 24.62
C ARG A 12 7.03 -19.13 25.58
N LEU A 13 7.19 -19.39 26.89
CA LEU A 13 6.22 -19.00 27.91
C LEU A 13 6.45 -17.59 28.46
N ALA A 14 7.66 -17.07 28.33
CA ALA A 14 8.03 -15.75 28.81
C ALA A 14 7.04 -14.68 28.31
N PRO A 15 6.68 -14.59 27.01
CA PRO A 15 5.71 -13.61 26.55
C PRO A 15 4.36 -13.66 27.28
N PHE A 16 3.83 -14.86 27.52
CA PHE A 16 2.55 -15.07 28.20
C PHE A 16 2.62 -14.68 29.68
N ILE A 17 3.69 -15.11 30.35
CA ILE A 17 3.95 -14.78 31.76
C ILE A 17 4.15 -13.27 31.89
N ASN A 18 4.89 -12.66 30.97
CA ASN A 18 5.19 -11.22 30.96
C ASN A 18 3.97 -10.37 30.65
N HIS A 19 3.17 -10.77 29.65
CA HIS A 19 1.93 -10.10 29.27
C HIS A 19 1.01 -9.95 30.48
N SER A 20 0.96 -10.95 31.37
CA SER A 20 0.14 -10.92 32.58
C SER A 20 0.81 -10.30 33.80
N ARG A 21 2.14 -10.42 33.95
CA ARG A 21 2.86 -9.94 35.16
C ARG A 21 3.22 -8.47 35.13
N VAL A 22 3.60 -7.97 33.96
CA VAL A 22 4.37 -6.74 33.87
C VAL A 22 3.51 -5.60 33.31
N ARG A 23 2.44 -5.91 32.58
CA ARG A 23 1.61 -4.90 31.91
C ARG A 23 0.68 -4.18 32.89
N GLN A 24 0.93 -2.90 33.11
CA GLN A 24 0.07 -1.98 33.86
C GLN A 24 -0.65 -1.01 32.92
N LYS A 25 -1.85 -0.57 33.29
CA LYS A 25 -2.56 0.49 32.56
C LYS A 25 -2.01 1.85 32.97
N LYS A 26 -1.21 2.46 32.10
CA LYS A 26 -0.70 3.83 32.26
C LYS A 26 -0.47 4.42 30.88
N SER A 27 -1.04 5.59 30.64
CA SER A 27 -0.94 6.24 29.35
C SER A 27 0.38 6.98 29.19
N SER A 28 1.01 6.82 28.04
CA SER A 28 2.11 7.65 27.54
C SER A 28 1.91 7.88 26.04
N THR A 29 2.49 8.95 25.50
CA THR A 29 2.34 9.32 24.09
C THR A 29 3.57 8.89 23.30
N GLY A 30 3.37 8.13 22.23
CA GLY A 30 4.40 7.79 21.24
C GLY A 30 4.09 8.41 19.87
N SER A 31 5.09 8.45 18.99
CA SER A 31 4.95 8.87 17.59
C SER A 31 5.18 7.69 16.66
N GLY A 32 4.41 7.60 15.58
CA GLY A 32 4.62 6.62 14.52
C GLY A 32 4.28 7.20 13.16
N THR A 33 4.39 6.36 12.13
CA THR A 33 4.04 6.74 10.76
C THR A 33 2.92 5.84 10.25
N LEU A 34 1.83 6.47 9.85
CA LEU A 34 0.73 5.83 9.17
C LEU A 34 1.10 5.62 7.70
N LEU A 35 1.06 4.38 7.24
CA LEU A 35 1.19 4.03 5.83
C LEU A 35 -0.21 4.08 5.22
N GLN A 36 -0.48 5.16 4.49
CA GLN A 36 -1.71 5.33 3.75
C GLN A 36 -1.45 5.02 2.27
N HIS A 37 -2.27 4.15 1.70
CA HIS A 37 -2.32 4.00 0.24
C HIS A 37 -2.95 5.26 -0.36
N VAL A 38 -2.11 6.12 -0.96
CA VAL A 38 -2.58 7.31 -1.67
C VAL A 38 -2.76 6.92 -3.13
N VAL A 39 -4.00 6.98 -3.57
CA VAL A 39 -4.33 6.77 -4.97
C VAL A 39 -3.95 8.03 -5.74
N ARG A 40 -2.99 7.91 -6.67
CA ARG A 40 -2.53 9.02 -7.51
C ARG A 40 -2.84 8.75 -8.97
N LEU A 41 -3.15 9.83 -9.68
CA LEU A 41 -3.30 9.78 -11.14
C LEU A 41 -1.91 9.95 -11.76
N THR A 42 -1.45 8.93 -12.46
CA THR A 42 -0.18 8.93 -13.20
C THR A 42 -0.46 8.93 -14.70
N ILE A 43 0.43 9.58 -15.47
CA ILE A 43 0.34 9.61 -16.93
C ILE A 43 1.18 8.47 -17.48
N ASN A 44 0.61 7.67 -18.37
CA ASN A 44 1.39 6.64 -19.06
C ASN A 44 2.35 7.30 -20.08
N PRO A 45 3.68 7.22 -19.88
CA PRO A 45 4.64 7.94 -20.70
C PRO A 45 4.64 7.46 -22.16
N LYS A 46 4.35 6.18 -22.41
CA LYS A 46 4.31 5.61 -23.76
C LYS A 46 3.14 6.17 -24.57
N ILE A 47 1.97 6.27 -23.93
CA ILE A 47 0.76 6.81 -24.55
C ILE A 47 0.91 8.32 -24.77
N CYS A 48 1.43 9.04 -23.77
CA CYS A 48 1.70 10.47 -23.88
C CYS A 48 2.67 10.79 -25.03
N LEU A 49 3.77 10.05 -25.14
CA LEU A 49 4.74 10.23 -26.23
C LEU A 49 4.13 9.92 -27.61
N SER A 50 3.31 8.87 -27.71
CA SER A 50 2.56 8.57 -28.94
C SER A 50 1.63 9.71 -29.34
N MET A 51 0.91 10.31 -28.37
CA MET A 51 0.04 11.45 -28.64
C MET A 51 0.81 12.70 -29.06
N ILE A 52 1.96 12.98 -28.45
CA ILE A 52 2.84 14.09 -28.85
C ILE A 52 3.28 13.93 -30.31
N VAL A 53 3.73 12.73 -30.70
CA VAL A 53 4.12 12.43 -32.09
C VAL A 53 2.96 12.66 -33.05
N LEU A 54 1.74 12.22 -32.70
CA LEU A 54 0.55 12.42 -33.53
C LEU A 54 0.14 13.90 -33.63
N PHE A 55 0.28 14.70 -32.57
CA PHE A 55 0.04 16.15 -32.62
C PHE A 55 1.08 16.89 -33.47
N VAL A 56 2.36 16.52 -33.36
CA VAL A 56 3.41 17.10 -34.21
C VAL A 56 3.20 16.72 -35.67
N PHE A 57 2.81 15.48 -35.94
CA PHE A 57 2.52 15.00 -37.29
C PHE A 57 1.29 15.70 -37.89
N SER A 58 0.22 15.91 -37.11
CA SER A 58 -0.97 16.65 -37.54
C SER A 58 -0.67 18.14 -37.81
N ALA A 59 0.13 18.79 -36.96
CA ALA A 59 0.65 20.13 -37.20
C ALA A 59 1.50 20.18 -38.48
N GLY A 60 2.35 19.18 -38.71
CA GLY A 60 3.15 19.06 -39.93
C GLY A 60 2.30 18.93 -41.20
N ILE A 61 1.28 18.08 -41.20
CA ILE A 61 0.35 17.93 -42.33
C ILE A 61 -0.40 19.24 -42.59
N THR A 62 -0.93 19.89 -41.55
CA THR A 62 -1.69 21.13 -41.71
C THR A 62 -0.82 22.29 -42.19
N ALA A 63 0.41 22.42 -41.68
CA ALA A 63 1.40 23.38 -42.15
C ALA A 63 1.80 23.11 -43.61
N PHE A 64 2.02 21.85 -43.99
CA PHE A 64 2.30 21.46 -45.37
C PHE A 64 1.16 21.82 -46.30
N LEU A 65 -0.08 21.49 -45.92
CA LEU A 65 -1.27 21.87 -46.68
C LEU A 65 -1.44 23.38 -46.78
N LEU A 66 -1.05 24.13 -45.74
CA LEU A 66 -1.14 25.58 -45.72
C LEU A 66 -0.11 26.19 -46.65
N TRP A 67 1.11 25.69 -46.62
CA TRP A 67 2.20 26.14 -47.48
C TRP A 67 1.95 25.84 -48.96
N HIS A 68 1.61 24.59 -49.28
CA HIS A 68 1.55 24.12 -50.66
C HIS A 68 0.27 24.58 -51.39
N TYR A 69 -0.87 24.64 -50.68
CA TYR A 69 -2.17 24.97 -51.28
C TYR A 69 -2.71 26.35 -50.85
N TYR A 70 -1.83 27.25 -50.40
CA TYR A 70 -2.20 28.61 -50.03
C TYR A 70 -2.91 29.36 -51.17
N GLN A 71 -2.37 29.24 -52.39
CA GLN A 71 -2.87 29.97 -53.56
C GLN A 71 -4.19 29.39 -54.08
N ASP A 72 -4.31 28.06 -54.11
CA ASP A 72 -5.47 27.36 -54.67
C ASP A 72 -6.75 27.47 -53.83
N THR A 73 -6.61 27.77 -52.53
CA THR A 73 -7.74 27.81 -51.57
C THR A 73 -8.26 29.21 -51.29
N SER A 74 -7.61 30.27 -51.82
CA SER A 74 -7.84 31.62 -51.33
C SER A 74 -9.13 32.29 -51.81
N ILE A 75 -9.61 32.05 -53.03
CA ILE A 75 -10.82 32.70 -53.55
C ILE A 75 -11.52 31.80 -54.58
N TRP A 76 -12.75 31.37 -54.28
CA TRP A 76 -13.53 30.50 -55.15
C TRP A 76 -14.63 31.30 -55.88
N HIS A 77 -14.42 31.55 -57.17
CA HIS A 77 -15.36 32.33 -58.01
C HIS A 77 -16.37 31.45 -58.79
N ARG A 78 -16.38 30.12 -58.59
CA ARG A 78 -17.10 29.15 -59.44
C ARG A 78 -17.90 28.11 -58.65
N ASP A 79 -18.33 28.43 -57.44
CA ASP A 79 -19.18 27.52 -56.66
C ASP A 79 -20.63 27.51 -57.17
N PRO A 80 -21.15 26.40 -57.75
CA PRO A 80 -22.54 26.31 -58.20
C PRO A 80 -23.54 26.33 -57.03
N ALA A 81 -23.11 26.11 -55.78
CA ALA A 81 -23.95 26.32 -54.61
C ALA A 81 -24.02 27.79 -54.17
N THR A 82 -23.13 28.64 -54.71
CA THR A 82 -23.17 30.09 -54.47
C THR A 82 -23.80 30.82 -55.64
N LEU A 83 -24.50 31.91 -55.36
CA LEU A 83 -25.09 32.78 -56.38
C LEU A 83 -24.02 33.33 -57.35
N LEU A 84 -22.79 33.57 -56.88
CA LEU A 84 -21.70 34.05 -57.72
C LEU A 84 -21.20 32.98 -58.71
N GLY A 85 -21.02 31.73 -58.27
CA GLY A 85 -20.59 30.67 -59.18
C GLY A 85 -21.68 30.30 -60.20
N ASN A 86 -22.96 30.32 -59.81
CA ASN A 86 -24.07 30.22 -60.76
C ASN A 86 -24.07 31.37 -61.78
N SER A 87 -23.85 32.62 -61.33
CA SER A 87 -23.77 33.76 -62.24
C SER A 87 -22.62 33.63 -63.25
N LYS A 88 -21.46 33.12 -62.80
CA LYS A 88 -20.29 32.92 -63.67
C LYS A 88 -20.50 31.75 -64.63
N PHE A 89 -21.13 30.67 -64.18
CA PHE A 89 -21.51 29.54 -65.04
C PHE A 89 -22.48 29.99 -66.15
N LEU A 90 -23.52 30.74 -65.79
CA LEU A 90 -24.50 31.30 -66.74
C LEU A 90 -23.85 32.33 -67.67
N SER A 91 -22.90 33.15 -67.19
CA SER A 91 -22.17 34.08 -68.06
C SER A 91 -21.35 33.39 -69.17
N VAL A 92 -20.93 32.14 -68.93
CA VAL A 92 -20.17 31.33 -69.89
C VAL A 92 -21.10 30.52 -70.82
N HIS A 93 -22.35 30.28 -70.41
CA HIS A 93 -23.37 29.55 -71.18
C HIS A 93 -24.56 30.49 -71.47
N PRO A 94 -24.40 31.42 -72.46
CA PRO A 94 -25.40 32.45 -72.74
C PRO A 94 -26.74 31.89 -73.24
N ASP A 95 -26.73 30.67 -73.79
CA ASP A 95 -27.91 29.89 -74.17
C ASP A 95 -28.78 29.52 -72.95
N LEU A 96 -28.16 29.07 -71.86
CA LEU A 96 -28.85 28.80 -70.59
C LEU A 96 -29.21 30.09 -69.85
N ALA A 97 -28.38 31.13 -69.94
CA ALA A 97 -28.65 32.43 -69.34
C ALA A 97 -29.89 33.10 -69.96
N SER A 98 -30.08 32.99 -71.27
CA SER A 98 -31.25 33.53 -71.98
C SER A 98 -32.57 32.89 -71.51
N ARG A 99 -32.56 31.59 -71.18
CA ARG A 99 -33.71 30.88 -70.58
C ARG A 99 -33.95 31.23 -69.11
N ALA A 100 -32.90 31.54 -68.35
CA ALA A 100 -33.00 31.96 -66.96
C ALA A 100 -33.42 33.43 -66.81
N ALA A 101 -33.01 34.29 -67.75
CA ALA A 101 -33.30 35.72 -67.76
C ALA A 101 -34.77 36.06 -68.04
N GLU A 102 -35.57 35.10 -68.50
CA GLU A 102 -37.04 35.22 -68.59
C GLU A 102 -37.70 35.32 -67.20
N ILE A 103 -36.96 35.05 -66.12
CA ILE A 103 -37.39 35.18 -64.73
C ILE A 103 -36.72 36.42 -64.12
N ASN A 104 -37.43 37.54 -64.19
CA ASN A 104 -37.11 38.91 -63.78
C ASN A 104 -35.99 39.16 -62.73
N GLY A 105 -35.04 40.03 -63.09
CA GLY A 105 -35.03 41.40 -62.54
C GLY A 105 -34.19 41.75 -61.30
N VAL A 106 -32.96 41.23 -61.11
CA VAL A 106 -32.02 41.81 -60.10
C VAL A 106 -30.57 41.65 -60.56
N ALA A 107 -30.02 42.60 -61.35
CA ALA A 107 -28.69 42.43 -61.96
C ALA A 107 -27.58 43.38 -61.46
N SER A 108 -27.84 44.43 -60.66
CA SER A 108 -26.84 45.50 -60.45
C SER A 108 -26.02 45.46 -59.15
N GLY A 109 -26.14 44.43 -58.29
CA GLY A 109 -25.45 44.39 -56.98
C GLY A 109 -24.35 43.33 -56.78
N TRP A 110 -24.07 42.46 -57.76
CA TRP A 110 -23.57 41.10 -57.47
C TRP A 110 -22.05 40.85 -57.58
N HIS A 111 -21.21 41.89 -57.72
CA HIS A 111 -19.79 41.71 -58.04
C HIS A 111 -18.83 41.38 -56.87
N HIS A 112 -19.29 41.37 -55.61
CA HIS A 112 -18.38 41.33 -54.43
C HIS A 112 -18.59 40.16 -53.44
N GLY A 113 -19.36 39.13 -53.79
CA GLY A 113 -19.62 37.99 -52.90
C GLY A 113 -18.54 36.91 -52.92
N ALA A 114 -17.43 37.07 -52.19
CA ALA A 114 -16.46 35.99 -51.98
C ALA A 114 -16.86 35.12 -50.78
N PHE A 115 -17.54 34.01 -51.01
CA PHE A 115 -17.82 33.01 -49.96
C PHE A 115 -16.63 32.05 -49.84
N THR A 116 -16.05 31.98 -48.66
CA THR A 116 -15.06 30.95 -48.28
C THR A 116 -15.52 30.32 -46.97
N PRO A 117 -15.68 28.98 -46.91
CA PRO A 117 -16.04 28.33 -45.66
C PRO A 117 -15.01 28.67 -44.58
N LEU A 118 -15.49 28.98 -43.37
CA LEU A 118 -14.66 29.52 -42.29
C LEU A 118 -13.44 28.65 -41.97
N VAL A 119 -13.60 27.34 -42.14
CA VAL A 119 -12.59 26.30 -41.89
C VAL A 119 -11.46 26.30 -42.93
N LEU A 120 -11.70 26.82 -44.15
CA LEU A 120 -10.66 26.97 -45.18
C LEU A 120 -9.91 28.30 -45.10
N LYS A 121 -10.43 29.29 -44.35
CA LYS A 121 -9.76 30.59 -44.21
C LYS A 121 -8.35 30.39 -43.64
N THR A 122 -7.35 31.02 -44.25
CA THR A 122 -5.95 30.93 -43.81
C THR A 122 -5.79 31.24 -42.33
N ILE A 123 -6.50 32.26 -41.83
CA ILE A 123 -6.46 32.65 -40.41
C ILE A 123 -6.89 31.47 -39.51
N SER A 124 -7.98 30.78 -39.85
CA SER A 124 -8.45 29.62 -39.08
C SER A 124 -7.42 28.50 -39.05
N ARG A 125 -6.77 28.23 -40.19
CA ARG A 125 -5.75 27.18 -40.32
C ARG A 125 -4.46 27.51 -39.55
N VAL A 126 -4.02 28.77 -39.57
CA VAL A 126 -2.88 29.23 -38.77
C VAL A 126 -3.20 29.10 -37.28
N VAL A 127 -4.39 29.55 -36.85
CA VAL A 127 -4.83 29.42 -35.45
C VAL A 127 -4.87 27.96 -35.03
N PHE A 128 -5.40 27.06 -35.87
CA PHE A 128 -5.43 25.64 -35.58
C PHE A 128 -4.03 25.02 -35.48
N CYS A 129 -3.12 25.38 -36.38
CA CYS A 129 -1.73 24.91 -36.33
C CYS A 129 -1.05 25.33 -35.02
N ILE A 130 -1.18 26.60 -34.63
CA ILE A 130 -0.66 27.11 -33.35
C ILE A 130 -1.27 26.35 -32.18
N PHE A 131 -2.59 26.13 -32.20
CA PHE A 131 -3.31 25.39 -31.16
C PHE A 131 -2.77 23.96 -30.99
N THR A 132 -2.57 23.21 -32.09
CA THR A 132 -2.01 21.85 -32.02
C THR A 132 -0.59 21.79 -31.47
N ILE A 133 0.26 22.78 -31.79
CA ILE A 133 1.62 22.90 -31.23
C ILE A 133 1.56 23.19 -29.73
N LEU A 134 0.66 24.07 -29.30
CA LEU A 134 0.46 24.36 -27.87
C LEU A 134 -0.03 23.13 -27.10
N LEU A 135 -0.92 22.32 -27.69
CA LEU A 135 -1.33 21.05 -27.08
C LEU A 135 -0.17 20.09 -26.90
N ALA A 136 0.66 19.90 -27.93
CA ALA A 136 1.87 19.08 -27.83
C ALA A 136 2.80 19.59 -26.71
N GLY A 137 3.00 20.91 -26.63
CA GLY A 137 3.77 21.55 -25.57
C GLY A 137 3.18 21.33 -24.18
N SER A 138 1.86 21.46 -24.02
CA SER A 138 1.19 21.20 -22.74
C SER A 138 1.36 19.75 -22.29
N LEU A 139 1.26 18.77 -23.20
CA LEU A 139 1.46 17.37 -22.86
C LEU A 139 2.88 17.11 -22.35
N ILE A 140 3.90 17.73 -22.97
CA ILE A 140 5.29 17.61 -22.51
C ILE A 140 5.47 18.19 -21.11
N LEU A 141 4.90 19.38 -20.86
CA LEU A 141 4.97 20.02 -19.54
C LEU A 141 4.26 19.17 -18.47
N THR A 142 3.07 18.65 -18.79
CA THR A 142 2.30 17.80 -17.89
C THR A 142 3.02 16.48 -17.62
N LEU A 143 3.64 15.86 -18.63
CA LEU A 143 4.43 14.64 -18.44
C LEU A 143 5.64 14.89 -17.53
N ARG A 144 6.41 15.95 -17.79
CA ARG A 144 7.54 16.32 -16.94
C ARG A 144 7.11 16.59 -15.50
N HIS A 145 5.99 17.29 -15.33
CA HIS A 145 5.46 17.56 -14.00
C HIS A 145 5.01 16.28 -13.28
N SER A 146 4.38 15.34 -14.00
CA SER A 146 4.01 14.03 -13.48
C SER A 146 5.21 13.23 -12.99
N GLU A 147 6.32 13.28 -13.73
CA GLU A 147 7.57 12.57 -13.38
C GLU A 147 8.29 13.23 -12.20
N THR A 148 8.27 14.56 -12.09
CA THR A 148 8.98 15.27 -11.00
C THR A 148 8.23 15.25 -9.67
N SER A 149 6.91 15.10 -9.69
CA SER A 149 6.05 15.25 -8.51
C SER A 149 5.43 13.93 -8.03
N ASP A 150 5.89 12.78 -8.57
CA ASP A 150 5.35 11.44 -8.33
C ASP A 150 3.82 11.37 -8.55
N GLY A 151 3.34 11.93 -9.65
CA GLY A 151 1.93 11.99 -10.03
C GLY A 151 1.40 13.40 -10.26
N LEU A 152 0.21 13.47 -10.89
CA LEU A 152 -0.41 14.74 -11.28
C LEU A 152 -1.29 15.35 -10.19
N ALA A 153 -2.07 14.48 -9.56
CA ALA A 153 -3.04 14.84 -8.54
C ALA A 153 -3.23 13.67 -7.59
N THR A 154 -3.28 13.98 -6.30
CA THR A 154 -3.74 13.06 -5.27
C THR A 154 -5.26 13.00 -5.34
N ILE A 155 -5.80 11.80 -5.51
CA ILE A 155 -7.25 11.59 -5.50
C ILE A 155 -7.69 11.64 -4.04
N GLY A 156 -8.17 12.81 -3.60
CA GLY A 156 -8.90 12.93 -2.35
C GLY A 156 -10.26 12.25 -2.44
N GLU A 157 -10.94 12.08 -1.31
CA GLU A 157 -12.28 11.48 -1.25
C GLU A 157 -13.30 12.24 -2.12
N ASP A 158 -13.07 13.54 -2.30
CA ASP A 158 -13.80 14.39 -3.24
C ASP A 158 -13.34 14.09 -4.67
N GLY A 159 -13.84 13.00 -5.26
CA GLY A 159 -13.52 12.52 -6.62
C GLY A 159 -13.77 13.51 -7.78
N TYR A 160 -14.12 14.76 -7.49
CA TYR A 160 -14.30 15.85 -8.45
C TYR A 160 -13.03 16.18 -9.24
N LEU A 161 -11.86 16.18 -8.58
CA LEU A 161 -10.59 16.49 -9.26
C LEU A 161 -10.26 15.45 -10.35
N HIS A 162 -10.52 14.17 -10.09
CA HIS A 162 -10.32 13.11 -11.08
C HIS A 162 -11.18 13.36 -12.34
N LEU A 163 -12.45 13.68 -12.15
CA LEU A 163 -13.39 13.93 -13.26
C LEU A 163 -12.98 15.16 -14.08
N MET A 164 -12.47 16.21 -13.44
CA MET A 164 -11.95 17.40 -14.12
C MET A 164 -10.72 17.05 -14.98
N TRP A 165 -9.77 16.29 -14.42
CA TRP A 165 -8.54 15.88 -15.12
C TRP A 165 -8.80 14.95 -16.31
N THR A 166 -9.81 14.08 -16.25
CA THR A 166 -10.14 13.20 -17.38
C THR A 166 -11.05 13.87 -18.42
N SER A 167 -11.98 14.72 -17.98
CA SER A 167 -12.98 15.35 -18.87
C SER A 167 -12.37 16.46 -19.73
N PHE A 168 -11.43 17.24 -19.17
CA PHE A 168 -10.85 18.38 -19.88
C PHE A 168 -10.07 17.98 -21.14
N PRO A 169 -9.14 17.01 -21.11
CA PRO A 169 -8.42 16.56 -22.31
C PRO A 169 -9.33 15.88 -23.34
N ALA A 170 -10.36 15.15 -22.87
CA ALA A 170 -11.34 14.52 -23.75
C ALA A 170 -12.14 15.57 -24.54
N THR A 171 -12.57 16.64 -23.88
CA THR A 171 -13.29 17.76 -24.51
C THR A 171 -12.43 18.45 -25.56
N ILE A 172 -11.14 18.66 -25.27
CA ILE A 172 -10.18 19.24 -26.22
C ILE A 172 -10.02 18.35 -27.44
N ALA A 173 -9.81 17.04 -27.24
CA ALA A 173 -9.61 16.10 -28.34
C ALA A 173 -10.86 15.97 -29.22
N LEU A 174 -12.06 16.01 -28.62
CA LEU A 174 -13.32 16.08 -29.36
C LEU A 174 -13.41 17.37 -30.20
N GLY A 175 -13.05 18.53 -29.63
CA GLY A 175 -13.00 19.79 -30.36
C GLY A 175 -12.07 19.75 -31.57
N VAL A 176 -10.86 19.18 -31.40
CA VAL A 176 -9.91 18.97 -32.49
C VAL A 176 -10.48 18.05 -33.57
N SER A 177 -11.15 16.96 -33.16
CA SER A 177 -11.79 16.01 -34.09
C SER A 177 -12.92 16.63 -34.89
N LEU A 178 -13.75 17.45 -34.26
CA LEU A 178 -14.83 18.17 -34.94
C LEU A 178 -14.28 19.16 -35.97
N TYR A 179 -13.23 19.91 -35.61
CA TYR A 179 -12.60 20.84 -36.54
C TYR A 179 -12.00 20.12 -37.76
N ILE A 180 -11.24 19.05 -37.54
CA ILE A 180 -10.63 18.26 -38.62
C ILE A 180 -11.69 17.60 -39.50
N SER A 181 -12.77 17.09 -38.92
CA SER A 181 -13.87 16.47 -39.67
C SER A 181 -14.59 17.49 -40.55
N SER A 182 -14.83 18.71 -40.02
CA SER A 182 -15.39 19.82 -40.78
C SER A 182 -14.45 20.28 -41.92
N TYR A 183 -13.14 20.27 -41.66
CA TYR A 183 -12.11 20.53 -42.66
C TYR A 183 -12.11 19.47 -43.76
N ASP A 184 -12.13 18.18 -43.42
CA ASP A 184 -12.18 17.07 -44.38
C ASP A 184 -13.43 17.14 -45.26
N TRP A 185 -14.60 17.38 -44.67
CA TRP A 185 -15.86 17.56 -45.41
C TRP A 185 -15.75 18.67 -46.45
N SER A 186 -15.22 19.83 -46.04
CA SER A 186 -15.06 20.99 -46.93
C SER A 186 -14.09 20.72 -48.08
N TYR A 187 -13.00 19.96 -47.85
CA TYR A 187 -12.05 19.60 -48.90
C TYR A 187 -12.62 18.59 -49.90
N ARG A 188 -13.46 17.65 -49.44
CA ARG A 188 -14.09 16.64 -50.30
C ARG A 188 -15.18 17.25 -51.17
N ASP A 189 -15.95 18.16 -50.60
CA ASP A 189 -16.90 18.97 -51.35
C ASP A 189 -16.19 19.75 -52.47
N LEU A 190 -15.13 20.49 -52.11
CA LEU A 190 -14.35 21.28 -53.07
C LEU A 190 -13.68 20.40 -54.13
N ALA A 191 -13.13 19.25 -53.75
CA ALA A 191 -12.52 18.30 -54.70
C ALA A 191 -13.54 17.74 -55.70
N THR A 192 -14.76 17.44 -55.23
CA THR A 192 -15.85 16.93 -56.09
C THR A 192 -16.24 17.98 -57.13
N ILE A 193 -16.41 19.23 -56.70
CA ILE A 193 -16.80 20.29 -57.64
C ILE A 193 -15.63 20.67 -58.56
N TYR A 194 -14.39 20.69 -58.06
CA TYR A 194 -13.20 20.90 -58.89
C TYR A 194 -13.12 19.87 -60.02
N TYR A 195 -13.36 18.60 -59.72
CA TYR A 195 -13.39 17.52 -60.70
C TYR A 195 -14.50 17.72 -61.76
N LEU A 196 -15.72 18.03 -61.32
CA LEU A 196 -16.85 18.34 -62.20
C LEU A 196 -16.60 19.56 -63.11
N SER A 197 -15.82 20.53 -62.64
CA SER A 197 -15.54 21.75 -63.41
C SER A 197 -14.52 21.57 -64.55
N ARG A 198 -13.72 20.49 -64.52
CA ARG A 198 -12.55 20.32 -65.39
C ARG A 198 -12.72 19.20 -66.43
N ALA A 199 -13.60 18.23 -66.19
CA ALA A 199 -13.81 17.10 -67.08
C ALA A 199 -15.31 16.86 -67.34
N THR A 200 -15.64 16.38 -68.53
CA THR A 200 -16.99 15.89 -68.85
C THR A 200 -17.22 14.57 -68.12
N CYS A 201 -17.94 14.60 -67.01
CA CYS A 201 -18.19 13.42 -66.18
C CYS A 201 -19.31 12.54 -66.73
N THR A 202 -19.14 11.22 -66.62
CA THR A 202 -20.21 10.25 -66.84
C THR A 202 -21.06 10.16 -65.56
N SER A 203 -22.36 9.82 -65.66
CA SER A 203 -23.24 9.70 -64.47
C SER A 203 -22.70 8.73 -63.41
N SER A 204 -21.99 7.67 -63.83
CA SER A 204 -21.31 6.73 -62.93
C SER A 204 -20.14 7.30 -62.14
N ASP A 205 -19.54 8.41 -62.60
CA ASP A 205 -18.46 9.10 -61.88
C ASP A 205 -19.01 10.04 -60.80
N ILE A 206 -20.25 10.52 -60.96
CA ILE A 206 -20.99 11.30 -59.95
C ILE A 206 -21.44 10.39 -58.81
N ASP A 207 -21.90 9.18 -59.12
CA ASP A 207 -22.26 8.15 -58.12
C ASP A 207 -21.06 7.66 -57.32
N ARG A 208 -19.83 7.80 -57.83
CA ARG A 208 -18.58 7.57 -57.08
C ARG A 208 -18.19 8.79 -56.24
N SER A 209 -19.17 9.55 -55.76
CA SER A 209 -18.94 10.72 -54.94
C SER A 209 -18.06 10.35 -53.75
N LEU A 210 -16.92 11.03 -53.65
CA LEU A 210 -16.02 10.90 -52.52
C LEU A 210 -16.72 11.29 -51.21
N LEU A 211 -17.90 11.91 -51.23
CA LEU A 211 -18.69 12.16 -50.01
C LEU A 211 -19.31 10.89 -49.41
N ASP A 212 -19.60 9.86 -50.22
CA ASP A 212 -20.31 8.65 -49.76
C ASP A 212 -19.35 7.54 -49.26
N MET A 213 -18.05 7.65 -49.58
CA MET A 213 -17.06 6.69 -49.11
C MET A 213 -16.51 7.10 -47.75
N LEU A 214 -16.80 6.38 -46.67
CA LEU A 214 -16.23 6.70 -45.35
C LEU A 214 -14.90 5.95 -45.10
N GLY A 215 -13.98 6.61 -44.37
CA GLY A 215 -12.79 5.97 -43.79
C GLY A 215 -11.71 5.49 -44.76
N LEU A 216 -11.20 4.27 -44.55
CA LEU A 216 -10.03 3.71 -45.26
C LEU A 216 -10.26 3.55 -46.77
N ARG A 217 -11.51 3.31 -47.19
CA ARG A 217 -11.86 3.18 -48.61
C ARG A 217 -11.64 4.50 -49.35
N ALA A 218 -12.07 5.63 -48.76
CA ALA A 218 -11.82 6.95 -49.33
C ALA A 218 -10.33 7.29 -49.38
N LEU A 219 -9.56 6.89 -48.36
CA LEU A 219 -8.11 7.07 -48.36
C LEU A 219 -7.43 6.29 -49.49
N TYR A 220 -7.81 5.03 -49.70
CA TYR A 220 -7.27 4.19 -50.77
C TYR A 220 -7.53 4.78 -52.15
N TYR A 221 -8.77 5.19 -52.43
CA TYR A 221 -9.13 5.76 -53.73
C TYR A 221 -8.51 7.14 -53.95
N SER A 222 -8.54 8.03 -52.96
CA SER A 222 -7.89 9.35 -53.07
C SER A 222 -6.39 9.24 -53.33
N PHE A 223 -5.70 8.27 -52.72
CA PHE A 223 -4.30 7.97 -52.97
C PHE A 223 -4.09 7.42 -54.39
N ARG A 224 -4.92 6.46 -54.81
CA ARG A 224 -4.83 5.85 -56.15
C ARG A 224 -5.01 6.87 -57.27
N TYR A 225 -5.90 7.85 -57.08
CA TYR A 225 -6.19 8.93 -58.01
C TYR A 225 -5.29 10.17 -57.83
N ARG A 226 -4.30 10.11 -56.93
CA ARG A 226 -3.32 11.19 -56.66
C ARG A 226 -3.98 12.52 -56.25
N LEU A 227 -5.12 12.44 -55.56
CA LEU A 227 -5.82 13.59 -54.98
C LEU A 227 -5.18 13.95 -53.63
N TRP A 228 -3.96 14.47 -53.67
CA TRP A 228 -3.11 14.65 -52.49
C TRP A 228 -3.78 15.46 -51.37
N SER A 229 -4.49 16.54 -51.68
CA SER A 229 -5.20 17.35 -50.67
C SER A 229 -6.23 16.54 -49.87
N VAL A 230 -6.99 15.68 -50.56
CA VAL A 230 -7.99 14.80 -49.94
C VAL A 230 -7.33 13.66 -49.16
N THR A 231 -6.20 13.13 -49.65
CA THR A 231 -5.45 12.10 -48.89
C THR A 231 -4.94 12.64 -47.55
N PHE A 232 -4.41 13.87 -47.55
CA PHE A 232 -3.90 14.49 -46.34
C PHE A 232 -5.03 14.84 -45.36
N SER A 233 -6.16 15.38 -45.82
CA SER A 233 -7.31 15.63 -44.94
C SER A 233 -7.89 14.35 -44.35
N GLN A 234 -8.01 13.29 -45.15
CA GLN A 234 -8.50 11.99 -44.69
C GLN A 234 -7.53 11.33 -43.70
N SER A 235 -6.22 11.47 -43.92
CA SER A 235 -5.20 10.97 -42.98
C SER A 235 -5.27 11.72 -41.64
N LEU A 236 -5.49 13.03 -41.68
CA LEU A 236 -5.64 13.88 -40.51
C LEU A 236 -6.89 13.48 -39.69
N ALA A 237 -7.99 13.17 -40.36
CA ALA A 237 -9.20 12.66 -39.71
C ALA A 237 -8.98 11.30 -39.01
N LEU A 238 -8.23 10.38 -39.63
CA LEU A 238 -7.87 9.10 -39.00
C LEU A 238 -6.97 9.28 -37.78
N ILE A 239 -5.95 10.14 -37.88
CA ILE A 239 -5.08 10.48 -36.74
C ILE A 239 -5.89 11.07 -35.60
N CYS A 240 -6.86 11.93 -35.90
CA CYS A 240 -7.68 12.52 -34.87
C CYS A 240 -8.58 11.49 -34.16
N GLY A 241 -9.14 10.53 -34.90
CA GLY A 241 -9.88 9.42 -34.30
C GLY A 241 -9.01 8.62 -33.33
N LEU A 242 -7.75 8.34 -33.69
CA LEU A 242 -6.79 7.67 -32.81
C LEU A 242 -6.44 8.52 -31.59
N LEU A 243 -6.24 9.83 -31.75
CA LEU A 243 -5.97 10.74 -30.64
C LEU A 243 -7.10 10.72 -29.61
N THR A 244 -8.36 10.77 -30.03
CA THR A 244 -9.51 10.69 -29.12
C THR A 244 -9.54 9.37 -28.34
N SER A 245 -9.18 8.25 -28.97
CA SER A 245 -9.06 6.96 -28.28
C SER A 245 -7.87 6.89 -27.32
N LEU A 246 -6.74 7.51 -27.64
CA LEU A 246 -5.57 7.50 -26.75
C LEU A 246 -5.79 8.36 -25.49
N VAL A 247 -6.57 9.44 -25.60
CA VAL A 247 -6.92 10.32 -24.46
C VAL A 247 -7.64 9.55 -23.35
N SER A 248 -8.44 8.54 -23.66
CA SER A 248 -9.12 7.76 -22.60
C SER A 248 -8.17 6.84 -21.81
N ILE A 249 -6.99 6.54 -22.34
CA ILE A 249 -6.04 5.58 -21.76
C ILE A 249 -4.79 6.30 -21.22
N ILE A 250 -4.65 7.61 -21.44
CA ILE A 250 -3.47 8.38 -21.01
C ILE A 250 -3.32 8.43 -19.48
N PHE A 251 -4.44 8.42 -18.76
CA PHE A 251 -4.48 8.48 -17.30
C PHE A 251 -4.62 7.07 -16.73
N THR A 252 -3.69 6.70 -15.87
CA THR A 252 -3.71 5.46 -15.10
C THR A 252 -3.79 5.79 -13.62
N VAL A 253 -4.52 4.96 -12.88
CA VAL A 253 -4.64 5.08 -11.43
C VAL A 253 -3.59 4.18 -10.80
N GLU A 254 -2.66 4.76 -10.05
CA GLU A 254 -1.58 4.03 -9.37
C GLU A 254 -1.68 4.25 -7.86
N VAL A 255 -1.49 3.18 -7.09
CA VAL A 255 -1.54 3.23 -5.63
C VAL A 255 -0.10 3.37 -5.13
N ILE A 256 0.24 4.54 -4.62
CA ILE A 256 1.57 4.83 -4.09
C ILE A 256 1.49 4.82 -2.56
N PRO A 257 2.41 4.14 -1.85
CA PRO A 257 2.47 4.21 -0.40
C PRO A 257 2.86 5.63 0.04
N GLY A 258 1.98 6.29 0.78
CA GLY A 258 2.25 7.55 1.46
C GLY A 258 2.49 7.30 2.94
N SER A 259 3.45 8.03 3.53
CA SER A 259 3.68 8.03 4.99
C SER A 259 3.20 9.34 5.59
N THR A 260 2.24 9.31 6.49
CA THR A 260 1.84 10.47 7.29
C THR A 260 2.24 10.27 8.75
N PRO A 261 2.89 11.25 9.40
CA PRO A 261 3.22 11.15 10.81
C PRO A 261 1.93 11.19 11.64
N THR A 262 1.76 10.22 12.55
CA THR A 262 0.59 10.13 13.44
C THR A 262 1.04 9.90 14.88
N GLN A 263 0.22 10.35 15.84
CA GLN A 263 0.52 10.17 17.25
C GLN A 263 -0.28 9.00 17.83
N PHE A 264 0.37 8.18 18.63
CA PHE A 264 -0.22 7.03 19.29
C PHE A 264 -0.18 7.19 20.80
N GLN A 265 -1.22 6.70 21.47
CA GLN A 265 -1.23 6.60 22.93
C GLN A 265 -0.88 5.16 23.30
N GLN A 266 0.28 5.00 23.91
CA GLN A 266 0.64 3.79 24.61
C GLN A 266 -0.21 3.70 25.88
N GLN A 267 -1.11 2.73 25.95
CA GLN A 267 -2.02 2.56 27.09
C GLN A 267 -1.40 1.79 28.25
N THR A 268 -0.32 1.05 27.98
CA THR A 268 0.27 0.16 28.97
C THR A 268 1.76 0.37 29.15
N TRP A 269 2.21 0.18 30.39
CA TRP A 269 3.60 0.27 30.80
C TRP A 269 4.04 -1.03 31.44
N PHE A 270 5.34 -1.35 31.37
CA PHE A 270 5.90 -2.55 31.95
C PHE A 270 6.53 -2.28 33.32
N GLN A 271 5.91 -2.76 34.40
CA GLN A 271 6.47 -2.68 35.76
C GLN A 271 6.16 -3.95 36.57
N LEU A 272 7.18 -4.45 37.29
CA LEU A 272 7.06 -5.60 38.18
C LEU A 272 6.25 -5.25 39.42
N TRP A 273 5.29 -6.11 39.74
CA TRP A 273 4.41 -5.92 40.89
C TRP A 273 4.87 -6.77 42.08
N PRO A 274 5.17 -6.18 43.26
CA PRO A 274 5.65 -6.90 44.44
C PRO A 274 4.53 -7.49 45.32
N GLN A 275 3.24 -7.27 45.03
CA GLN A 275 2.15 -7.73 45.89
C GLN A 275 1.98 -9.25 45.86
N GLU A 276 1.59 -9.79 47.02
CA GLU A 276 1.18 -11.17 47.21
C GLU A 276 0.18 -11.61 46.14
N TRP A 277 0.56 -12.67 45.42
CA TRP A 277 -0.24 -13.21 44.35
C TRP A 277 -1.62 -13.64 44.87
N ASP A 278 -2.67 -13.07 44.28
CA ASP A 278 -4.03 -13.60 44.42
C ASP A 278 -4.00 -15.11 44.09
N GLN A 279 -4.67 -15.92 44.90
CA GLN A 279 -4.75 -17.37 44.72
C GLN A 279 -5.31 -17.72 43.33
N ALA A 280 -6.19 -16.87 42.78
CA ALA A 280 -6.68 -16.99 41.40
C ALA A 280 -5.57 -16.83 40.35
N TYR A 281 -4.58 -15.98 40.59
CA TYR A 281 -3.43 -15.80 39.71
C TYR A 281 -2.52 -17.04 39.71
N LYS A 282 -2.23 -17.60 40.90
CA LYS A 282 -1.45 -18.84 41.01
C LYS A 282 -2.12 -20.00 40.26
N MET A 283 -3.44 -20.15 40.39
CA MET A 283 -4.19 -21.17 39.65
C MET A 283 -4.12 -20.95 38.13
N LYS A 284 -4.31 -19.72 37.65
CA LYS A 284 -4.17 -19.42 36.21
C LYS A 284 -2.78 -19.76 35.70
N GLN A 285 -1.72 -19.42 36.44
CA GLN A 285 -0.35 -19.72 36.04
C GLN A 285 -0.08 -21.24 35.98
N GLN A 286 -0.61 -22.00 36.95
CA GLN A 286 -0.54 -23.46 36.95
C GLN A 286 -1.29 -24.05 35.75
N THR A 287 -2.50 -23.56 35.44
CA THR A 287 -3.26 -24.00 34.27
C THR A 287 -2.57 -23.66 32.96
N PHE A 288 -1.92 -22.49 32.84
CA PHE A 288 -1.14 -22.16 31.64
C PHE A 288 0.07 -23.08 31.47
N SER A 289 0.77 -23.40 32.57
CA SER A 289 1.90 -24.33 32.50
C SER A 289 1.48 -25.75 32.13
N SER A 290 0.29 -26.20 32.56
CA SER A 290 -0.21 -27.54 32.21
C SER A 290 -0.73 -27.63 30.78
N LEU A 291 -1.40 -26.59 30.26
CA LEU A 291 -1.86 -26.53 28.88
C LEU A 291 -0.70 -26.63 27.87
N TRP A 292 0.49 -26.12 28.21
CA TRP A 292 1.63 -26.14 27.30
C TRP A 292 2.40 -27.48 27.30
N THR A 293 2.26 -28.30 28.34
CA THR A 293 2.78 -29.69 28.31
C THR A 293 1.99 -30.61 27.36
N LEU A 294 0.80 -30.19 26.92
CA LEU A 294 0.04 -30.81 25.82
C LEU A 294 0.50 -30.25 24.47
N GLN A 295 1.77 -30.49 24.14
CA GLN A 295 2.44 -29.94 22.96
C GLN A 295 1.91 -30.51 21.62
N GLU A 296 0.96 -31.44 21.63
CA GLU A 296 0.42 -32.08 20.41
C GLU A 296 -0.70 -31.28 19.71
N ASP A 297 -1.33 -30.31 20.38
CA ASP A 297 -2.37 -29.47 19.77
C ASP A 297 -1.78 -28.18 19.14
N THR A 298 -1.39 -28.31 17.88
CA THR A 298 -0.61 -27.36 17.05
C THR A 298 -1.31 -26.06 16.64
N LYS A 299 -2.21 -25.49 17.45
CA LYS A 299 -2.92 -24.22 17.13
C LYS A 299 -2.98 -23.24 18.29
N LEU A 300 -1.84 -23.01 18.94
CA LEU A 300 -1.73 -21.98 19.96
C LEU A 300 -1.37 -20.64 19.29
N THR A 301 -2.36 -19.75 19.23
CA THR A 301 -2.16 -18.38 18.74
C THR A 301 -1.46 -17.54 19.81
N TYR A 302 -0.54 -16.67 19.40
CA TYR A 302 0.09 -15.72 20.31
C TYR A 302 -0.99 -14.82 20.96
N PRO A 303 -0.87 -14.50 22.26
CA PRO A 303 -1.68 -13.47 22.90
C PRO A 303 -1.54 -12.14 22.18
N LYS A 304 -2.56 -11.31 22.32
CA LYS A 304 -2.57 -9.96 21.74
C LYS A 304 -1.31 -9.18 22.17
N ASN A 305 -0.67 -8.53 21.19
CA ASN A 305 0.52 -7.69 21.39
C ASN A 305 1.72 -8.48 21.98
N THR A 306 1.87 -9.72 21.54
CA THR A 306 3.07 -10.54 21.75
C THR A 306 3.46 -11.18 20.42
N PHE A 307 4.77 -11.29 20.17
CA PHE A 307 5.31 -11.98 19.00
C PHE A 307 6.64 -12.62 19.38
N ASP A 308 6.77 -13.91 19.10
CA ASP A 308 7.93 -14.72 19.49
C ASP A 308 8.29 -14.60 20.98
N ASP A 309 9.43 -14.00 21.34
CA ASP A 309 9.88 -13.76 22.73
C ASP A 309 9.65 -12.30 23.20
N LEU A 310 9.02 -11.48 22.35
CA LEU A 310 8.78 -10.05 22.56
C LEU A 310 7.35 -9.77 23.05
N VAL A 311 7.25 -8.85 24.00
CA VAL A 311 5.99 -8.31 24.48
C VAL A 311 5.95 -6.82 24.19
N PHE A 312 4.89 -6.42 23.49
CA PHE A 312 4.68 -5.04 23.07
C PHE A 312 3.67 -4.36 23.97
N HIS A 313 3.71 -3.03 23.97
CA HIS A 313 2.70 -2.22 24.61
C HIS A 313 1.35 -2.33 23.90
N ASP A 314 0.27 -1.99 24.61
CA ASP A 314 -1.03 -1.78 23.97
C ASP A 314 -1.04 -0.37 23.38
N PHE A 315 -1.30 -0.28 22.08
CA PHE A 315 -1.42 0.99 21.36
C PHE A 315 -2.87 1.29 21.06
N GLU A 316 -3.27 2.52 21.36
CA GLU A 316 -4.51 3.13 20.88
C GLU A 316 -4.15 4.34 20.03
N SER A 317 -4.84 4.52 18.90
CA SER A 317 -4.65 5.71 18.08
C SER A 317 -5.32 6.90 18.75
N ILE A 318 -4.60 8.03 18.85
CA ILE A 318 -5.16 9.30 19.32
C ILE A 318 -6.02 9.91 18.21
N ASP A 319 -5.62 9.70 16.97
CA ASP A 319 -6.34 10.14 15.79
C ASP A 319 -7.47 9.15 15.46
N ASN A 320 -8.66 9.66 15.11
CA ASN A 320 -9.77 8.87 14.59
C ASN A 320 -9.37 8.25 13.24
N LEU A 321 -8.62 7.14 13.30
CA LEU A 321 -8.27 6.35 12.12
C LEU A 321 -9.57 5.80 11.54
N ASP A 322 -9.81 6.06 10.26
CA ASP A 322 -10.95 5.50 9.56
C ASP A 322 -10.66 4.04 9.23
N PRO A 323 -11.34 3.08 9.89
CA PRO A 323 -11.06 1.65 9.74
C PRO A 323 -11.42 1.12 8.35
N SER A 324 -12.11 1.91 7.52
CA SER A 324 -12.48 1.53 6.14
C SER A 324 -11.31 1.61 5.16
N LYS A 325 -10.25 2.34 5.51
CA LYS A 325 -9.02 2.41 4.73
C LYS A 325 -8.12 1.30 5.26
N ASN A 326 -7.68 0.38 4.40
CA ASN A 326 -6.71 -0.67 4.76
C ASN A 326 -5.38 -0.03 5.20
N LEU A 327 -5.32 0.38 6.46
CA LEU A 327 -4.24 1.16 7.05
C LEU A 327 -3.26 0.20 7.70
N SER A 328 -2.01 0.29 7.27
CA SER A 328 -0.88 -0.26 8.01
C SER A 328 -0.19 0.90 8.72
N VAL A 329 0.31 0.65 9.92
CA VAL A 329 1.05 1.63 10.72
C VAL A 329 2.40 1.05 11.01
N ALA A 330 3.46 1.72 10.59
CA ALA A 330 4.81 1.41 11.06
C ALA A 330 5.09 2.24 12.31
N ILE A 331 5.41 1.59 13.41
CA ILE A 331 5.78 2.23 14.67
C ILE A 331 7.09 1.64 15.19
N THR A 332 8.00 2.53 15.60
CA THR A 332 9.18 2.14 16.36
C THR A 332 8.85 2.24 17.84
N THR A 333 8.87 1.11 18.54
CA THR A 333 8.52 1.05 19.95
C THR A 333 9.43 0.10 20.71
N SER A 334 9.59 0.39 21.99
CA SER A 334 10.30 -0.46 22.94
C SER A 334 9.47 -1.72 23.22
N ALA A 335 9.97 -2.87 22.78
CA ALA A 335 9.48 -4.18 23.20
C ALA A 335 10.24 -4.64 24.44
N ARG A 336 9.60 -5.46 25.28
CA ARG A 336 10.28 -6.13 26.38
C ARG A 336 10.53 -7.58 26.03
N LYS A 337 11.79 -7.98 26.21
CA LYS A 337 12.26 -9.35 26.12
C LYS A 337 12.72 -9.80 27.49
N VAL A 338 12.41 -11.04 27.84
CA VAL A 338 13.01 -11.65 29.03
C VAL A 338 14.24 -12.43 28.62
N GLU A 339 15.34 -12.10 29.27
CA GLU A 339 16.58 -12.84 29.16
C GLU A 339 16.81 -13.67 30.42
N PHE A 340 17.39 -14.85 30.23
CA PHE A 340 17.73 -15.78 31.29
C PHE A 340 19.21 -16.10 31.20
N GLN A 341 19.94 -15.79 32.26
CA GLN A 341 21.32 -16.21 32.44
C GLN A 341 21.37 -17.21 33.60
N CYS A 342 21.47 -18.49 33.27
CA CYS A 342 21.49 -19.56 34.26
C CYS A 342 22.89 -20.12 34.44
N THR A 343 23.35 -20.19 35.67
CA THR A 343 24.59 -20.84 36.07
C THR A 343 24.28 -22.05 36.93
N ARG A 344 24.99 -23.15 36.69
CA ARG A 344 24.87 -24.35 37.54
C ARG A 344 25.69 -24.10 38.80
N LEU A 345 25.07 -24.30 39.95
CA LEU A 345 25.74 -24.19 41.25
C LEU A 345 26.59 -25.43 41.51
N SER A 346 27.73 -25.24 42.18
CA SER A 346 28.61 -26.33 42.63
C SER A 346 27.97 -27.08 43.79
N GLU A 347 28.28 -28.35 43.96
CA GLU A 347 27.78 -29.17 45.08
C GLU A 347 28.20 -28.60 46.44
N ASP A 348 29.32 -27.87 46.51
CA ASP A 348 29.79 -27.21 47.74
C ASP A 348 28.98 -25.96 48.13
N SER A 349 28.15 -25.43 47.22
CA SER A 349 27.40 -24.18 47.43
C SER A 349 25.97 -24.39 47.90
N TYR A 350 25.57 -25.64 48.13
CA TYR A 350 24.27 -25.94 48.71
C TYR A 350 24.33 -27.18 49.60
N HIS A 351 23.52 -27.17 50.66
CA HIS A 351 23.36 -28.29 51.57
C HIS A 351 21.92 -28.82 51.48
N LEU A 352 21.78 -30.13 51.32
CA LEU A 352 20.48 -30.79 51.26
C LEU A 352 20.24 -31.52 52.58
N SER A 353 19.04 -31.38 53.13
CA SER A 353 18.63 -32.19 54.27
C SER A 353 17.28 -32.84 54.04
N LEU A 354 17.17 -34.10 54.43
CA LEU A 354 15.96 -34.89 54.23
C LEU A 354 15.08 -34.82 55.49
N HIS A 355 13.79 -34.57 55.29
CA HIS A 355 12.80 -34.57 56.37
C HIS A 355 11.54 -35.32 55.93
N TYR A 356 11.26 -36.49 56.49
CA TYR A 356 10.01 -37.18 56.20
C TYR A 356 8.91 -36.78 57.18
N LYS A 357 7.69 -36.57 56.67
CA LYS A 357 6.50 -36.35 57.48
C LYS A 357 5.53 -37.50 57.26
N LEU A 358 5.38 -38.34 58.28
CA LEU A 358 4.32 -39.35 58.31
C LEU A 358 2.98 -38.62 58.52
N VAL A 359 2.18 -38.52 57.46
CA VAL A 359 0.82 -37.98 57.59
C VAL A 359 -0.08 -39.12 58.07
N SER A 360 -0.65 -38.99 59.27
CA SER A 360 -1.34 -40.07 59.99
C SER A 360 -2.71 -40.46 59.43
N THR A 361 -3.04 -40.10 58.19
CA THR A 361 -4.26 -40.56 57.49
C THR A 361 -4.05 -41.93 56.83
N GLY A 362 -3.26 -42.80 57.47
CA GLY A 362 -3.35 -44.26 57.34
C GLY A 362 -2.58 -44.94 56.21
N GLN A 363 -2.25 -44.29 55.09
CA GLN A 363 -1.60 -44.98 53.95
C GLN A 363 -0.63 -44.16 53.09
N LEU A 364 -0.37 -42.88 53.43
CA LEU A 364 0.43 -41.96 52.62
C LEU A 364 1.64 -41.44 53.40
N THR A 365 2.84 -41.80 52.93
CA THR A 365 4.08 -41.17 53.40
C THR A 365 4.49 -40.11 52.39
N ARG A 366 4.56 -38.83 52.80
CA ARG A 366 5.07 -37.76 51.95
C ARG A 366 6.51 -37.44 52.36
N PHE A 367 7.39 -37.38 51.37
CA PHE A 367 8.79 -37.07 51.55
C PHE A 367 9.02 -35.59 51.28
N TYR A 368 9.64 -34.90 52.23
CA TYR A 368 10.09 -33.53 52.05
C TYR A 368 11.61 -33.50 52.18
N GLY A 369 12.22 -32.54 51.50
CA GLY A 369 13.59 -32.13 51.75
C GLY A 369 13.62 -30.65 52.08
N SER A 370 14.71 -30.18 52.64
CA SER A 370 15.08 -28.77 52.56
C SER A 370 16.41 -28.64 51.85
N ILE A 371 16.58 -27.50 51.19
CA ILE A 371 17.83 -27.11 50.56
C ILE A 371 18.23 -25.75 51.11
N ASP A 372 19.47 -25.68 51.59
CA ASP A 372 20.14 -24.45 51.96
C ASP A 372 21.10 -24.09 50.82
N VAL A 373 20.91 -22.94 50.19
CA VAL A 373 21.77 -22.45 49.11
C VAL A 373 22.57 -21.27 49.62
N ASP A 374 23.89 -21.36 49.56
CA ASP A 374 24.82 -20.33 50.01
C ASP A 374 25.22 -19.45 48.83
N PHE A 375 24.95 -18.15 48.95
CA PHE A 375 25.33 -17.14 47.97
C PHE A 375 26.56 -16.37 48.44
N GLU A 376 27.64 -16.47 47.67
CA GLU A 376 28.81 -15.63 47.83
C GLU A 376 28.62 -14.31 47.09
N CYS A 377 28.69 -13.21 47.83
CA CYS A 377 28.40 -11.89 47.29
C CYS A 377 29.67 -11.18 46.84
N PRO A 378 29.73 -10.69 45.57
CA PRO A 378 30.84 -9.88 45.12
C PRO A 378 30.92 -8.59 45.93
N GLU A 379 32.13 -8.02 46.04
CA GLU A 379 32.40 -6.72 46.70
C GLU A 379 32.28 -6.68 48.23
N GLY A 380 32.34 -7.83 48.91
CA GLY A 380 32.35 -7.89 50.37
C GLY A 380 30.96 -7.78 51.02
N GLY A 381 29.91 -8.04 50.25
CA GLY A 381 28.57 -8.28 50.80
C GLY A 381 28.56 -9.45 51.78
N THR A 382 27.67 -9.41 52.77
CA THR A 382 27.53 -10.50 53.73
C THR A 382 26.99 -11.74 53.01
N PRO A 383 27.61 -12.93 53.18
CA PRO A 383 27.09 -14.16 52.59
C PRO A 383 25.66 -14.41 53.06
N PHE A 384 24.83 -14.91 52.16
CA PHE A 384 23.41 -15.13 52.41
C PHE A 384 23.07 -16.60 52.14
N THR A 385 22.50 -17.27 53.15
CA THR A 385 21.99 -18.63 53.02
C THR A 385 20.48 -18.58 52.88
N SER A 386 19.98 -19.19 51.81
CA SER A 386 18.54 -19.37 51.61
C SER A 386 18.14 -20.82 51.84
N THR A 387 17.21 -21.02 52.77
CA THR A 387 16.52 -22.30 52.94
C THR A 387 15.24 -22.35 52.11
N GLY A 388 14.94 -23.48 51.48
CA GLY A 388 13.60 -23.76 50.98
C GLY A 388 13.23 -25.23 50.99
N GLU A 389 11.93 -25.49 50.94
CA GLU A 389 11.38 -26.85 51.01
C GLU A 389 11.27 -27.48 49.61
N LEU A 390 11.56 -28.77 49.54
CA LEU A 390 11.45 -29.62 48.36
C LEU A 390 10.34 -30.65 48.60
N ASP A 391 9.30 -30.68 47.76
CA ASP A 391 8.34 -31.78 47.75
C ASP A 391 8.92 -32.92 46.89
N LEU A 392 9.32 -34.00 47.55
CA LEU A 392 9.90 -35.19 46.91
C LEU A 392 8.82 -36.22 46.52
N GLY A 393 7.55 -35.90 46.77
CA GLY A 393 6.37 -36.65 46.36
C GLY A 393 5.76 -37.54 47.46
N GLU A 394 4.62 -38.14 47.12
CA GLU A 394 3.80 -38.97 48.03
C GLU A 394 3.83 -40.46 47.68
N ASN A 395 3.98 -41.33 48.67
CA ASN A 395 4.04 -42.78 48.49
C ASN A 395 2.82 -43.50 49.04
N TYR A 396 2.16 -44.24 48.15
CA TYR A 396 1.13 -45.20 48.51
C TYR A 396 1.81 -46.52 48.90
N GLN A 397 1.28 -47.21 49.91
CA GLN A 397 1.83 -48.46 50.45
C GLN A 397 2.14 -49.55 49.40
N THR A 398 1.56 -49.50 48.20
CA THR A 398 1.78 -50.47 47.12
C THR A 398 3.02 -50.19 46.25
N HIS A 399 3.63 -49.00 46.31
CA HIS A 399 4.75 -48.58 45.45
C HIS A 399 5.92 -47.97 46.23
N LEU A 400 6.18 -48.50 47.43
CA LEU A 400 7.09 -47.90 48.42
C LEU A 400 8.55 -47.65 47.95
N PHE A 401 8.98 -48.16 46.79
CA PHE A 401 10.40 -48.28 46.45
C PHE A 401 10.77 -47.84 45.02
N GLN A 402 9.96 -47.02 44.35
CA GLN A 402 10.37 -46.47 43.06
C GLN A 402 11.08 -45.12 43.24
N PRO A 403 12.22 -44.92 42.55
CA PRO A 403 12.87 -43.61 42.47
C PRO A 403 11.93 -42.54 41.92
N ARG A 404 12.04 -41.31 42.43
CA ARG A 404 11.12 -40.22 42.15
C ARG A 404 11.86 -39.01 41.64
N TYR A 405 11.40 -38.47 40.53
CA TYR A 405 11.89 -37.19 40.05
C TYR A 405 11.16 -36.07 40.78
N PHE A 406 11.90 -35.07 41.21
CA PHE A 406 11.36 -33.87 41.84
C PHE A 406 11.89 -32.63 41.13
N SER A 407 11.10 -31.56 41.20
CA SER A 407 11.52 -30.23 40.78
C SER A 407 10.87 -29.20 41.69
N SER A 408 11.66 -28.29 42.22
CA SER A 408 11.22 -27.17 43.05
C SER A 408 11.84 -25.87 42.54
N ARG A 409 11.25 -24.75 42.94
CA ARG A 409 11.73 -23.41 42.62
C ARG A 409 11.78 -22.58 43.89
N LEU A 410 12.97 -22.14 44.23
CA LEU A 410 13.23 -21.16 45.28
C LEU A 410 13.06 -19.77 44.65
N TRP A 411 12.23 -18.93 45.25
CA TRP A 411 11.91 -17.60 44.72
C TRP A 411 12.54 -16.53 45.60
N TYR A 412 13.35 -15.67 44.99
CA TYR A 412 13.87 -14.46 45.60
C TYR A 412 13.31 -13.25 44.86
N VAL A 413 12.79 -12.29 45.61
CA VAL A 413 12.23 -11.04 45.05
C VAL A 413 13.33 -9.98 44.87
N SER A 414 14.46 -10.13 45.57
CA SER A 414 15.60 -9.20 45.56
C SER A 414 16.92 -9.95 45.30
N ASN A 415 17.94 -9.20 44.89
CA ASN A 415 19.30 -9.71 44.79
C ASN A 415 19.73 -10.20 46.19
N PRO A 416 20.09 -11.49 46.38
CA PRO A 416 20.49 -12.02 47.69
C PRO A 416 21.68 -11.27 48.30
N CYS A 417 22.47 -10.58 47.46
CA CYS A 417 23.64 -9.81 47.87
C CYS A 417 23.37 -8.34 48.19
N ASP A 418 22.15 -7.86 47.99
CA ASP A 418 21.74 -6.53 48.41
C ASP A 418 20.43 -6.58 49.21
N PRO A 419 20.49 -6.94 50.50
CA PRO A 419 19.31 -7.02 51.36
C PRO A 419 18.66 -5.64 51.61
N SER A 420 19.31 -4.53 51.26
CA SER A 420 18.74 -3.18 51.43
C SER A 420 17.60 -2.86 50.45
N LEU A 421 17.57 -3.59 49.31
CA LEU A 421 16.52 -3.55 48.30
C LEU A 421 15.23 -4.29 48.69
N ASN A 422 15.16 -4.91 49.88
CA ASN A 422 13.90 -5.46 50.41
C ASN A 422 12.87 -4.38 50.81
N THR A 423 13.23 -3.10 50.73
CA THR A 423 12.24 -2.02 50.84
C THR A 423 11.48 -1.90 49.51
N GLN A 424 10.15 -2.08 49.58
CA GLN A 424 9.16 -2.11 48.48
C GLN A 424 9.21 -0.96 47.44
N ALA A 425 10.15 -0.02 47.53
CA ALA A 425 10.20 1.18 46.69
C ALA A 425 11.16 1.09 45.49
N ASN A 426 12.17 0.21 45.51
CA ASN A 426 13.14 0.09 44.42
C ASN A 426 12.90 -1.21 43.63
N TYR A 427 11.96 -1.12 42.69
CA TYR A 427 11.60 -2.19 41.77
C TYR A 427 12.84 -2.63 40.96
N THR A 428 13.45 -3.76 41.31
CA THR A 428 14.55 -4.33 40.54
C THR A 428 14.02 -4.89 39.22
N THR A 429 14.67 -4.57 38.11
CA THR A 429 14.39 -5.11 36.76
C THR A 429 14.91 -6.54 36.57
N ALA A 430 15.19 -7.25 37.65
CA ALA A 430 15.72 -8.60 37.65
C ALA A 430 15.12 -9.45 38.78
N LEU A 431 14.88 -10.72 38.49
CA LEU A 431 14.52 -11.79 39.41
C LEU A 431 15.64 -12.82 39.43
N TYR A 432 15.81 -13.50 40.57
CA TYR A 432 16.88 -14.47 40.74
C TYR A 432 16.33 -15.86 41.09
N PRO A 433 15.48 -16.49 40.26
CA PRO A 433 14.94 -17.81 40.59
C PRO A 433 16.06 -18.86 40.68
N THR A 434 16.03 -19.67 41.74
CA THR A 434 16.89 -20.85 41.85
C THR A 434 16.05 -22.09 41.65
N PHE A 435 16.39 -22.86 40.62
CA PHE A 435 15.68 -24.08 40.25
C PHE A 435 16.45 -25.29 40.76
N VAL A 436 15.73 -26.19 41.42
CA VAL A 436 16.28 -27.41 42.00
C VAL A 436 15.53 -28.57 41.40
N TRP A 437 16.23 -29.55 40.87
CA TRP A 437 15.60 -30.81 40.44
C TRP A 437 16.56 -31.96 40.63
N GLY A 438 15.99 -33.16 40.69
CA GLY A 438 16.79 -34.34 40.94
C GLY A 438 15.95 -35.60 40.95
N GLN A 439 16.57 -36.66 41.43
CA GLN A 439 15.94 -37.93 41.67
C GLN A 439 16.20 -38.36 43.11
N PHE A 440 15.13 -38.66 43.84
CA PHE A 440 15.16 -39.17 45.20
C PHE A 440 14.86 -40.67 45.20
N ASP A 441 15.69 -41.46 45.87
CA ASP A 441 15.47 -42.90 46.05
C ASP A 441 15.03 -43.20 47.50
N PRO A 442 13.75 -43.55 47.72
CA PRO A 442 13.25 -43.84 49.06
C PRO A 442 13.85 -45.12 49.67
N VAL A 443 14.51 -45.99 48.89
CA VAL A 443 15.19 -47.20 49.39
C VAL A 443 16.53 -46.84 50.02
N LEU A 444 17.27 -45.94 49.37
CA LEU A 444 18.59 -45.49 49.83
C LEU A 444 18.48 -44.40 50.89
N ASP A 445 17.31 -43.78 51.03
CA ASP A 445 17.07 -42.58 51.83
C ASP A 445 17.98 -41.42 51.41
N ASP A 446 18.30 -41.37 50.11
CA ASP A 446 19.27 -40.44 49.54
C ASP A 446 18.87 -40.01 48.13
N TYR A 447 19.49 -38.93 47.66
CA TYR A 447 19.31 -38.41 46.32
C TYR A 447 20.23 -39.16 45.35
N THR A 448 19.67 -39.77 44.30
CA THR A 448 20.46 -40.37 43.22
C THR A 448 21.27 -39.32 42.48
N PHE A 449 20.66 -38.15 42.25
CA PHE A 449 21.35 -36.95 41.78
C PHE A 449 20.51 -35.72 42.12
N VAL A 450 21.17 -34.59 42.34
CA VAL A 450 20.53 -33.27 42.44
C VAL A 450 21.29 -32.31 41.56
N THR A 451 20.56 -31.39 40.95
CA THR A 451 21.17 -30.28 40.23
C THR A 451 20.45 -29.00 40.57
N VAL A 452 21.24 -27.98 40.88
CA VAL A 452 20.77 -26.67 41.26
C VAL A 452 21.27 -25.66 40.23
N TYR A 453 20.36 -24.86 39.70
CA TYR A 453 20.67 -23.76 38.79
C TYR A 453 20.19 -22.45 39.39
N HIS A 454 21.12 -21.51 39.50
CA HIS A 454 20.81 -20.14 39.80
C HIS A 454 20.63 -19.37 38.50
N CYS A 455 19.46 -18.78 38.30
CA CYS A 455 19.15 -18.02 37.10
C CYS A 455 18.93 -16.55 37.44
N GLU A 456 19.59 -15.68 36.70
CA GLU A 456 19.26 -14.26 36.63
C GLU A 456 18.28 -14.06 35.48
N GLN A 457 17.08 -13.60 35.82
CA GLN A 457 16.03 -13.26 34.87
C GLN A 457 15.86 -11.75 34.86
N PHE A 458 16.18 -11.09 33.76
CA PHE A 458 15.97 -9.64 33.63
C PHE A 458 15.15 -9.30 32.39
N TRP A 459 14.55 -8.11 32.42
CA TRP A 459 13.76 -7.59 31.31
C TRP A 459 14.59 -6.60 30.51
N ALA A 460 15.10 -7.04 29.37
CA ALA A 460 15.74 -6.17 28.41
C ALA A 460 14.67 -5.39 27.62
N GLU A 461 14.93 -4.11 27.42
CA GLU A 461 14.17 -3.27 26.50
C GLU A 461 14.88 -3.31 25.15
N VAL A 462 14.13 -3.64 24.10
CA VAL A 462 14.64 -3.77 22.74
C VAL A 462 13.80 -2.87 21.85
N ASP A 463 14.43 -1.90 21.19
CA ASP A 463 13.75 -1.08 20.20
C ASP A 463 13.43 -1.93 18.97
N THR A 464 12.16 -1.92 18.57
CA THR A 464 11.65 -2.76 17.49
C THR A 464 10.73 -1.94 16.59
N GLU A 465 10.91 -2.11 15.29
CA GLU A 465 9.99 -1.59 14.29
C GLU A 465 8.93 -2.65 14.02
N ILE A 466 7.66 -2.30 14.27
CA ILE A 466 6.53 -3.19 14.04
C ILE A 466 5.55 -2.56 13.07
N ASN A 467 4.98 -3.41 12.23
CA ASN A 467 3.84 -3.06 11.40
C ASN A 467 2.56 -3.48 12.14
N LEU A 468 1.66 -2.54 12.34
CA LEU A 468 0.34 -2.77 12.91
C LEU A 468 -0.68 -2.70 11.79
N VAL A 469 -1.64 -3.62 11.77
CA VAL A 469 -2.78 -3.63 10.87
C VAL A 469 -4.06 -3.47 11.70
N PHE A 470 -5.02 -2.74 11.16
CA PHE A 470 -6.31 -2.59 11.81
C PHE A 470 -7.16 -3.86 11.64
N SER A 471 -7.46 -4.56 12.73
CA SER A 471 -8.29 -5.77 12.76
C SER A 471 -9.30 -5.68 13.91
N ASP A 472 -10.58 -5.97 13.62
CA ASP A 472 -11.66 -6.02 14.62
C ASP A 472 -11.80 -4.76 15.51
N GLY A 473 -11.57 -3.57 14.95
CA GLY A 473 -11.70 -2.32 15.70
C GLY A 473 -10.46 -1.91 16.50
N HIS A 474 -9.36 -2.66 16.40
CA HIS A 474 -8.12 -2.40 17.13
C HIS A 474 -6.88 -2.57 16.24
N LEU A 475 -5.78 -1.92 16.60
CA LEU A 475 -4.48 -2.19 15.99
C LEU A 475 -3.94 -3.53 16.52
N ALA A 476 -3.55 -4.42 15.62
CA ALA A 476 -2.91 -5.68 15.90
C ALA A 476 -1.58 -5.76 15.14
N ILE A 477 -0.60 -6.48 15.70
CA ILE A 477 0.69 -6.69 15.05
C ILE A 477 0.47 -7.58 13.82
N ASP A 478 1.02 -7.15 12.68
CA ASP A 478 1.07 -7.93 11.44
C ASP A 478 2.15 -8.99 11.59
N THR A 479 1.74 -10.24 11.82
CA THR A 479 2.62 -11.39 12.13
C THR A 479 2.98 -12.23 10.93
#